data_AF-A0A1Q9E8B1-F1
#
_entry.id   AF-A0A1Q9E8B1-F1
#
_cell.length_a   1.000
_cell.length_b   1.000
_cell.length_c   1.000
_cell.angle_alpha   90.00
_cell.angle_beta   90.00
_cell.angle_gamma   90.00
#
_symmetry.space_group_name_H-M   'P 1'
#
loop_
_entity.id
_entity.type
_entity.pdbx_description
1 polymer ?
#
loop_
_entity_poly.entity_id
_entity_poly.type
_entity_poly.pdbx_seq_one_letter_code
_entity_poly.pdbx_strand_id
1 'polypeptide(L)'
;MCCIEKCRFLTRPGRSLRQEAELMKELDHPGIVKLLDCVEDESRLCLVMEYIPGGDMFHNIAQQGRFPETQAARLLRQLADALSYVHSKNIVHRDLKPENLLLTCPDRDLMQVKIADFGISRQTLSSEDCQTYSGSRDYRAPEVIRASMISNSKQNASSHCKGYGKAADMWSLGVVLFVMLRAERAFDTFDSVNREIIAGLPLSRLGEKSWHDVSEEAKDLVRSLMQQDPKIRLTAEQVKSHAWLS
;
A
#
# COMPACT_ATOMS: atom_id res chain seq x y z
N MET A 1 7.81 -20.73 -18.70
CA MET A 1 7.66 -19.91 -17.50
C MET A 1 6.94 -18.63 -17.95
N CYS A 2 5.78 -18.31 -17.37
CA CYS A 2 5.04 -17.09 -17.76
C CYS A 2 5.57 -15.89 -16.97
N CYS A 3 5.78 -14.76 -17.63
CA CYS A 3 6.29 -13.52 -17.04
C CYS A 3 5.49 -12.30 -17.53
N ILE A 4 5.56 -11.20 -16.78
CA ILE A 4 5.04 -9.89 -17.17
C ILE A 4 6.22 -8.95 -17.45
N GLU A 5 6.12 -8.15 -18.49
CA GLU A 5 7.12 -7.17 -18.86
C GLU A 5 6.64 -5.74 -18.56
N LYS A 6 7.43 -4.97 -17.79
CA LYS A 6 7.23 -3.53 -17.56
C LYS A 6 8.37 -2.76 -18.22
N CYS A 7 8.10 -2.13 -19.36
CA CYS A 7 9.11 -1.41 -20.16
C CYS A 7 8.96 0.11 -20.09
N ARG A 8 10.08 0.85 -20.07
CA ARG A 8 10.12 2.31 -20.28
C ARG A 8 11.22 2.72 -21.25
N PHE A 9 10.93 3.76 -22.04
CA PHE A 9 11.92 4.42 -22.90
C PHE A 9 12.90 5.26 -22.07
N LEU A 10 14.19 5.19 -22.42
CA LEU A 10 15.28 5.91 -21.75
C LEU A 10 15.32 7.42 -22.07
N THR A 11 14.41 7.93 -22.90
CA THR A 11 14.33 9.34 -23.35
C THR A 11 13.80 10.32 -22.28
N ARG A 12 13.16 9.81 -21.22
CA ARG A 12 12.91 10.55 -19.96
C ARG A 12 13.92 10.06 -18.94
N PRO A 13 14.40 10.88 -17.97
CA PRO A 13 15.46 10.48 -17.05
C PRO A 13 15.08 9.16 -16.36
N GLY A 14 15.64 8.05 -16.84
CA GLY A 14 15.31 6.67 -16.48
C GLY A 14 15.75 6.27 -15.08
N ARG A 15 16.02 7.25 -14.20
CA ARG A 15 16.45 7.02 -12.82
C ARG A 15 15.42 6.20 -12.04
N SER A 16 14.12 6.38 -12.28
CA SER A 16 13.11 5.69 -11.48
C SER A 16 13.05 4.18 -11.74
N LEU A 17 13.24 3.72 -12.99
CA LEU A 17 13.09 2.29 -13.32
C LEU A 17 14.35 1.49 -13.01
N ARG A 18 15.55 2.10 -13.15
CA ARG A 18 16.80 1.48 -12.66
C ARG A 18 16.80 1.34 -11.15
N GLN A 19 16.36 2.38 -10.43
CA GLN A 19 16.20 2.33 -8.97
C GLN A 19 15.19 1.26 -8.54
N GLU A 20 14.06 1.15 -9.26
CA GLU A 20 13.09 0.07 -9.04
C GLU A 20 13.74 -1.30 -9.26
N ALA A 21 14.50 -1.49 -10.33
CA ALA A 21 15.21 -2.74 -10.61
C ALA A 21 16.20 -3.10 -9.50
N GLU A 22 17.04 -2.16 -9.06
CA GLU A 22 18.03 -2.37 -8.00
C GLU A 22 17.35 -2.72 -6.67
N LEU A 23 16.29 -1.99 -6.31
CA LEU A 23 15.53 -2.28 -5.10
C LEU A 23 14.90 -3.67 -5.15
N MET A 24 14.24 -4.03 -6.27
CA MET A 24 13.58 -5.33 -6.41
C MET A 24 14.56 -6.51 -6.44
N LYS A 25 15.81 -6.32 -6.89
CA LYS A 25 16.85 -7.37 -6.83
C LYS A 25 17.16 -7.83 -5.40
N GLU A 26 16.96 -6.95 -4.41
CA GLU A 26 17.21 -7.25 -2.99
C GLU A 26 15.98 -7.83 -2.26
N LEU A 27 14.83 -7.93 -2.94
CA LEU A 27 13.58 -8.42 -2.37
C LEU A 27 13.34 -9.89 -2.76
N ASP A 28 13.31 -10.77 -1.75
CA ASP A 28 12.91 -12.16 -1.90
C ASP A 28 11.96 -12.52 -0.76
N HIS A 29 10.66 -12.45 -1.04
CA HIS A 29 9.59 -12.71 -0.08
C HIS A 29 8.37 -13.28 -0.81
N PRO A 30 7.67 -14.31 -0.27
CA PRO A 30 6.53 -14.92 -0.96
C PRO A 30 5.38 -13.93 -1.25
N GLY A 31 5.18 -12.93 -0.38
CA GLY A 31 4.18 -11.86 -0.54
C GLY A 31 4.62 -10.66 -1.39
N ILE A 32 5.72 -10.77 -2.15
CA ILE A 32 6.22 -9.71 -3.04
C ILE A 32 6.38 -10.29 -4.45
N VAL A 33 6.04 -9.51 -5.47
CA VAL A 33 6.29 -9.88 -6.87
C VAL A 33 7.79 -9.91 -7.15
N LYS A 34 8.28 -11.05 -7.60
CA LYS A 34 9.68 -11.30 -7.92
C LYS A 34 10.08 -10.67 -9.25
N LEU A 35 11.20 -9.94 -9.23
CA LEU A 35 11.94 -9.60 -10.44
C LEU A 35 12.73 -10.84 -10.89
N LEU A 36 12.42 -11.33 -12.09
CA LEU A 36 13.08 -12.50 -12.69
C LEU A 36 14.32 -12.07 -13.49
N ASP A 37 14.21 -10.99 -14.24
CA ASP A 37 15.30 -10.46 -15.06
C ASP A 37 15.14 -8.95 -15.31
N CYS A 38 16.21 -8.30 -15.75
CA CYS A 38 16.23 -6.91 -16.14
C CYS A 38 16.94 -6.78 -17.49
N VAL A 39 16.17 -6.47 -18.53
CA VAL A 39 16.67 -6.36 -19.91
C VAL A 39 16.82 -4.89 -20.27
N GLU A 40 17.99 -4.53 -20.76
CA GLU A 40 18.32 -3.16 -21.15
C GLU A 40 18.91 -3.12 -22.56
N ASP A 41 18.34 -2.29 -23.43
CA ASP A 41 18.89 -1.95 -24.74
C ASP A 41 19.19 -0.44 -24.83
N GLU A 42 19.74 0.04 -25.96
CA GLU A 42 20.13 1.44 -26.16
C GLU A 42 18.98 2.45 -25.95
N SER A 43 17.73 2.00 -26.01
CA SER A 43 16.53 2.83 -26.01
C SER A 43 15.55 2.54 -24.87
N ARG A 44 15.64 1.36 -24.23
CA ARG A 44 14.65 0.85 -23.29
C ARG A 44 15.26 0.07 -22.14
N LEU A 45 14.60 0.16 -21.00
CA LEU A 45 14.79 -0.72 -19.85
C LEU A 45 13.47 -1.45 -19.57
N CYS A 46 13.53 -2.77 -19.44
CA CYS A 46 12.40 -3.65 -19.20
C CYS A 46 12.65 -4.53 -17.96
N LEU A 47 11.70 -4.51 -17.03
CA LEU A 47 11.67 -5.40 -15.88
C LEU A 47 10.84 -6.62 -16.23
N VAL A 48 11.45 -7.81 -16.16
CA VAL A 48 10.78 -9.10 -16.35
C VAL A 48 10.41 -9.62 -14.97
N MET A 49 9.11 -9.69 -14.67
CA MET A 49 8.58 -10.06 -13.36
C MET A 49 7.80 -11.38 -13.43
N GLU A 50 7.64 -12.06 -12.30
CA GLU A 50 6.77 -13.23 -12.23
C GLU A 50 5.32 -12.88 -12.64
N TYR A 51 4.68 -13.78 -13.39
CA TYR A 51 3.29 -13.62 -13.78
C TYR A 51 2.36 -14.12 -12.68
N ILE A 52 1.41 -13.26 -12.27
CA ILE A 52 0.42 -13.56 -11.24
C ILE A 52 -0.96 -13.68 -11.91
N PRO A 53 -1.53 -14.90 -12.05
CA PRO A 53 -2.65 -15.14 -12.96
C PRO A 53 -4.02 -14.71 -12.43
N GLY A 54 -4.17 -14.48 -11.11
CA GLY A 54 -5.45 -14.06 -10.52
C GLY A 54 -5.77 -12.58 -10.69
N GLY A 55 -4.90 -11.80 -11.32
CA GLY A 55 -5.09 -10.36 -11.54
C GLY A 55 -4.92 -9.56 -10.25
N ASP A 56 -5.39 -8.31 -10.26
CA ASP A 56 -5.35 -7.42 -9.10
C ASP A 56 -6.60 -7.52 -8.21
N MET A 57 -6.42 -7.14 -6.94
CA MET A 57 -7.46 -7.16 -5.93
C MET A 57 -8.60 -6.19 -6.26
N PHE A 58 -8.33 -5.06 -6.92
CA PHE A 58 -9.35 -4.10 -7.32
C PHE A 58 -10.39 -4.76 -8.24
N HIS A 59 -9.94 -5.41 -9.31
CA HIS A 59 -10.83 -6.13 -10.23
C HIS A 59 -11.53 -7.30 -9.55
N ASN A 60 -10.86 -8.02 -8.64
CA ASN A 60 -11.50 -9.10 -7.90
C ASN A 60 -12.66 -8.59 -7.03
N ILE A 61 -12.46 -7.48 -6.31
CA ILE A 61 -13.52 -6.84 -5.50
C ILE A 61 -14.64 -6.31 -6.41
N ALA A 62 -14.30 -5.69 -7.54
CA ALA A 62 -15.29 -5.17 -8.48
C ALA A 62 -16.18 -6.28 -9.08
N GLN A 63 -15.63 -7.48 -9.30
CA GLN A 63 -16.35 -8.61 -9.90
C GLN A 63 -17.09 -9.48 -8.89
N GLN A 64 -16.49 -9.73 -7.72
CA GLN A 64 -16.99 -10.71 -6.74
C GLN A 64 -17.46 -10.07 -5.43
N GLY A 65 -17.37 -8.75 -5.30
CA GLY A 65 -17.76 -8.01 -4.10
C GLY A 65 -16.75 -8.14 -2.95
N ARG A 66 -17.21 -7.84 -1.74
CA ARG A 66 -16.37 -7.80 -0.53
C ARG A 66 -15.79 -9.17 -0.19
N PHE A 67 -14.67 -9.19 0.50
CA PHE A 67 -14.13 -10.40 1.10
C PHE A 67 -14.87 -10.70 2.42
N PRO A 68 -15.30 -11.96 2.65
CA PRO A 68 -15.61 -12.45 3.99
C PRO A 68 -14.45 -12.18 4.95
N GLU A 69 -14.74 -11.89 6.21
CA GLU A 69 -13.72 -11.51 7.20
C GLU A 69 -12.60 -12.55 7.33
N THR A 70 -12.92 -13.84 7.27
CA THR A 70 -11.92 -14.91 7.34
C THR A 70 -10.92 -14.85 6.19
N GLN A 71 -11.40 -14.59 4.96
CA GLN A 71 -10.54 -14.42 3.79
C GLN A 71 -9.77 -13.09 3.88
N ALA A 72 -10.43 -12.02 4.30
CA ALA A 72 -9.80 -10.71 4.47
C ALA A 72 -8.67 -10.75 5.50
N ALA A 73 -8.88 -11.39 6.66
CA ALA A 73 -7.88 -11.58 7.70
C ALA A 73 -6.68 -12.39 7.19
N ARG A 74 -6.92 -13.48 6.45
CA ARG A 74 -5.87 -14.30 5.85
C ARG A 74 -4.99 -13.49 4.88
N LEU A 75 -5.60 -12.72 3.99
CA LEU A 75 -4.87 -11.86 3.04
C LEU A 75 -4.16 -10.71 3.76
N LEU A 76 -4.81 -10.08 4.74
CA LEU A 76 -4.20 -9.00 5.53
C LEU A 76 -2.97 -9.48 6.32
N ARG A 77 -3.00 -10.70 6.86
CA ARG A 77 -1.83 -11.30 7.53
C ARG A 77 -0.64 -11.46 6.57
N GLN A 78 -0.89 -11.88 5.33
CA GLN A 78 0.15 -11.98 4.29
C GLN A 78 0.70 -10.60 3.89
N LEU A 79 -0.17 -9.59 3.78
CA LEU A 79 0.24 -8.21 3.51
C LEU A 79 1.07 -7.63 4.66
N ALA A 80 0.66 -7.85 5.90
CA ALA A 80 1.39 -7.41 7.08
C ALA A 80 2.76 -8.08 7.18
N ASP A 81 2.86 -9.36 6.83
CA ASP A 81 4.14 -10.07 6.77
C ASP A 81 5.07 -9.50 5.69
N ALA A 82 4.56 -9.32 4.47
CA ALA A 82 5.32 -8.71 3.37
C ALA A 82 5.74 -7.27 3.67
N LEU A 83 4.86 -6.46 4.31
CA LEU A 83 5.17 -5.11 4.75
C LEU A 83 6.22 -5.10 5.87
N SER A 84 6.13 -6.02 6.84
CA SER A 84 7.15 -6.16 7.89
C SER A 84 8.52 -6.46 7.27
N TYR A 85 8.58 -7.36 6.28
CA TYR A 85 9.79 -7.66 5.54
C TYR A 85 10.39 -6.42 4.83
N VAL A 86 9.62 -5.69 4.01
CA VAL A 86 10.17 -4.49 3.33
C VAL A 86 10.52 -3.37 4.31
N HIS A 87 9.72 -3.20 5.36
CA HIS A 87 9.98 -2.20 6.40
C HIS A 87 11.24 -2.54 7.19
N SER A 88 11.57 -3.82 7.41
CA SER A 88 12.83 -4.24 8.04
C SER A 88 14.06 -3.88 7.21
N LYS A 89 13.91 -3.84 5.88
CA LYS A 89 14.92 -3.37 4.92
C LYS A 89 14.92 -1.86 4.70
N ASN A 90 14.15 -1.12 5.51
CA ASN A 90 13.95 0.32 5.38
C ASN A 90 13.41 0.75 4.01
N ILE A 91 12.60 -0.09 3.38
CA ILE A 91 11.89 0.23 2.15
C ILE A 91 10.47 0.63 2.51
N VAL A 92 10.01 1.75 1.95
CA VAL A 92 8.62 2.21 2.06
C VAL A 92 7.97 2.07 0.67
N HIS A 93 6.80 1.44 0.61
CA HIS A 93 6.13 1.14 -0.65
C HIS A 93 5.54 2.39 -1.30
N ARG A 94 4.76 3.18 -0.53
CA ARG A 94 4.17 4.49 -0.84
C ARG A 94 3.00 4.53 -1.84
N ASP A 95 2.67 3.42 -2.49
CA ASP A 95 1.49 3.31 -3.35
C ASP A 95 0.68 2.04 -3.07
N LEU A 96 0.50 1.70 -1.79
CA LEU A 96 -0.28 0.52 -1.44
C LEU A 96 -1.76 0.78 -1.72
N LYS A 97 -2.34 -0.01 -2.62
CA LYS A 97 -3.74 0.09 -3.07
C LYS A 97 -4.15 -1.23 -3.75
N PRO A 98 -5.44 -1.56 -3.87
CA PRO A 98 -5.90 -2.82 -4.43
C PRO A 98 -5.37 -3.13 -5.85
N GLU A 99 -5.07 -2.11 -6.66
CA GLU A 99 -4.48 -2.27 -8.00
C GLU A 99 -3.04 -2.79 -7.97
N ASN A 100 -2.30 -2.52 -6.89
CA ASN A 100 -0.92 -2.97 -6.68
C ASN A 100 -0.84 -4.25 -5.83
N LEU A 101 -1.98 -4.88 -5.55
CA LEU A 101 -2.07 -6.14 -4.80
C LEU A 101 -2.56 -7.24 -5.73
N LEU A 102 -1.65 -8.11 -6.15
CA LEU A 102 -1.95 -9.19 -7.09
C LEU A 102 -2.35 -10.47 -6.36
N LEU A 103 -3.30 -11.21 -6.92
CA LEU A 103 -3.85 -12.44 -6.36
C LEU A 103 -3.34 -13.64 -7.14
N THR A 104 -2.84 -14.68 -6.46
CA THR A 104 -2.20 -15.82 -7.14
C THR A 104 -3.14 -16.67 -7.97
N CYS A 105 -4.44 -16.63 -7.72
CA CYS A 105 -5.48 -17.33 -8.48
C CYS A 105 -6.86 -16.69 -8.23
N PRO A 106 -7.89 -17.00 -9.04
CA PRO A 106 -9.24 -16.47 -8.83
C PRO A 106 -10.01 -17.16 -7.70
N ASP A 107 -9.55 -18.31 -7.22
CA ASP A 107 -10.17 -19.06 -6.12
C ASP A 107 -9.92 -18.36 -4.78
N ARG A 108 -10.98 -17.84 -4.16
CA ARG A 108 -10.90 -17.04 -2.92
C ARG A 108 -10.45 -17.81 -1.68
N ASP A 109 -10.58 -19.13 -1.68
CA ASP A 109 -10.15 -19.95 -0.56
C ASP A 109 -8.65 -20.30 -0.67
N LEU A 110 -8.12 -20.33 -1.89
CA LEU A 110 -6.72 -20.68 -2.17
C LEU A 110 -5.81 -19.48 -2.49
N MET A 111 -6.37 -18.35 -2.93
CA MET A 111 -5.59 -17.20 -3.38
C MET A 111 -4.67 -16.66 -2.30
N GLN A 112 -3.45 -16.32 -2.68
CA GLN A 112 -2.51 -15.58 -1.86
C GLN A 112 -2.33 -14.18 -2.47
N VAL A 113 -1.86 -13.23 -1.67
CA VAL A 113 -1.64 -11.86 -2.12
C VAL A 113 -0.15 -11.54 -2.22
N LYS A 114 0.22 -10.83 -3.28
CA LYS A 114 1.56 -10.29 -3.51
C LYS A 114 1.52 -8.80 -3.76
N ILE A 115 2.44 -8.07 -3.15
CA ILE A 115 2.64 -6.63 -3.38
C ILE A 115 3.45 -6.45 -4.67
N ALA A 116 2.95 -5.59 -5.55
CA ALA A 116 3.55 -5.24 -6.83
C ALA A 116 3.81 -3.73 -6.94
N ASP A 117 4.54 -3.32 -7.99
CA ASP A 117 4.84 -1.94 -8.38
C ASP A 117 5.61 -1.10 -7.34
N PHE A 118 6.92 -1.34 -7.26
CA PHE A 118 7.84 -0.57 -6.41
C PHE A 118 8.36 0.71 -7.10
N GLY A 119 7.72 1.16 -8.18
CA GLY A 119 8.22 2.25 -9.04
C GLY A 119 8.29 3.62 -8.39
N ILE A 120 7.61 3.82 -7.24
CA ILE A 120 7.74 5.01 -6.40
C ILE A 120 8.24 4.71 -4.98
N SER A 121 8.61 3.46 -4.73
CA SER A 121 9.17 3.04 -3.46
C SER A 121 10.53 3.67 -3.23
N ARG A 122 10.92 3.79 -1.97
CA ARG A 122 12.17 4.45 -1.60
C ARG A 122 12.82 3.71 -0.45
N GLN A 123 14.11 3.41 -0.61
CA GLN A 123 14.95 3.00 0.49
C GLN A 123 15.27 4.23 1.32
N THR A 124 14.89 4.22 2.59
CA THR A 124 15.13 5.33 3.52
C THR A 124 16.37 4.99 4.36
N LEU A 125 17.52 5.60 4.04
CA LEU A 125 18.77 5.41 4.80
C LEU A 125 18.76 6.17 6.13
N SER A 126 18.03 7.28 6.18
CA SER A 126 17.62 7.96 7.40
C SER A 126 16.16 8.38 7.27
N SER A 127 15.53 8.68 8.40
CA SER A 127 14.11 9.06 8.50
C SER A 127 13.79 10.45 7.91
N GLU A 128 14.54 10.93 6.92
CA GLU A 128 14.51 12.32 6.46
C GLU A 128 14.19 12.48 4.96
N ASP A 129 14.07 11.37 4.22
CA ASP A 129 14.05 11.38 2.74
C ASP A 129 12.66 11.35 2.06
N CYS A 130 11.56 11.48 2.81
CA CYS A 130 10.20 11.30 2.27
C CYS A 130 9.41 12.61 2.16
N GLN A 131 9.71 13.44 1.15
CA GLN A 131 9.02 14.71 0.89
C GLN A 131 8.23 14.78 -0.43
N THR A 132 8.14 13.70 -1.21
CA THR A 132 7.46 13.74 -2.52
C THR A 132 5.96 13.46 -2.39
N TYR A 133 5.12 14.35 -2.94
CA TYR A 133 3.68 14.14 -3.11
C TYR A 133 3.46 13.07 -4.19
N SER A 134 3.29 11.83 -3.77
CA SER A 134 3.19 10.65 -4.67
C SER A 134 2.17 9.66 -4.09
N GLY A 135 1.69 8.73 -4.90
CA GLY A 135 0.69 7.73 -4.52
C GLY A 135 -0.77 8.10 -4.87
N SER A 136 -1.64 7.10 -4.97
CA SER A 136 -3.07 7.26 -5.25
C SER A 136 -3.78 8.07 -4.17
N ARG A 137 -4.52 9.12 -4.58
CA ARG A 137 -5.11 10.15 -3.69
C ARG A 137 -5.85 9.56 -2.48
N ASP A 138 -6.64 8.52 -2.71
CA ASP A 138 -7.55 7.92 -1.73
C ASP A 138 -6.85 7.08 -0.66
N TYR A 139 -5.61 6.66 -0.89
CA TYR A 139 -4.87 5.77 0.02
C TYR A 139 -3.81 6.52 0.83
N ARG A 140 -3.71 7.85 0.67
CA ARG A 140 -2.65 8.65 1.29
C ARG A 140 -2.95 8.95 2.75
N ALA A 141 -1.90 8.86 3.55
CA ALA A 141 -1.98 9.18 4.97
C ALA A 141 -2.11 10.71 5.21
N PRO A 142 -2.76 11.14 6.31
CA PRO A 142 -2.93 12.54 6.66
C PRO A 142 -1.62 13.33 6.71
N GLU A 143 -0.55 12.73 7.26
CA GLU A 143 0.77 13.35 7.34
C GLU A 143 1.39 13.66 5.97
N VAL A 144 1.15 12.80 4.96
CA VAL A 144 1.67 12.98 3.59
C VAL A 144 0.96 14.16 2.94
N ILE A 145 -0.35 14.28 3.18
CA ILE A 145 -1.15 15.41 2.71
C ILE A 145 -0.72 16.70 3.39
N ARG A 146 -0.60 16.71 4.73
CA ARG A 146 -0.15 17.89 5.50
C ARG A 146 1.25 18.36 5.07
N ALA A 147 2.20 17.43 4.90
CA ALA A 147 3.55 17.75 4.43
C ALA A 147 3.53 18.41 3.04
N SER A 148 2.69 17.92 2.13
CA SER A 148 2.56 18.50 0.78
C SER A 148 1.95 19.91 0.75
N MET A 149 1.10 20.24 1.72
CA MET A 149 0.55 21.59 1.88
C MET A 149 1.63 22.58 2.34
N ILE A 150 2.54 22.13 3.22
CA ILE A 150 3.64 22.94 3.77
C ILE A 150 4.76 23.14 2.74
N SER A 151 5.06 22.14 1.89
CA SER A 151 6.12 22.25 0.87
C SER A 151 5.84 23.27 -0.25
N ASN A 152 4.59 23.73 -0.40
CA ASN A 152 4.23 24.80 -1.33
C ASN A 152 4.50 26.21 -0.79
N SER A 153 4.75 26.36 0.53
CA SER A 153 5.33 27.57 1.08
C SER A 153 6.85 27.48 1.02
N LYS A 154 7.47 28.19 0.09
CA LYS A 154 8.92 28.40 0.05
C LYS A 154 9.37 28.92 1.42
N GLN A 155 10.37 28.25 1.99
CA GLN A 155 11.11 28.51 3.22
C GLN A 155 10.87 27.45 4.32
N ASN A 156 11.95 26.70 4.60
CA ASN A 156 12.13 25.67 5.63
C ASN A 156 11.89 24.21 5.19
N ALA A 157 12.64 23.79 4.16
CA ALA A 157 12.80 22.38 3.76
C ALA A 157 13.73 21.58 4.71
N SER A 158 13.70 21.87 6.01
CA SER A 158 14.54 21.21 7.03
C SER A 158 13.72 20.92 8.28
N SER A 159 12.65 20.14 8.10
CA SER A 159 11.71 19.79 9.17
C SER A 159 11.60 18.27 9.29
N HIS A 160 12.66 17.65 9.83
CA HIS A 160 12.69 16.40 10.60
C HIS A 160 11.44 15.49 10.52
N CYS A 161 11.37 14.60 9.53
CA CYS A 161 10.24 13.67 9.32
C CYS A 161 10.47 12.26 9.91
N LYS A 162 10.77 12.16 11.21
CA LYS A 162 10.99 10.87 11.90
C LYS A 162 9.78 9.92 11.74
N GLY A 163 9.94 8.79 11.03
CA GLY A 163 9.03 7.62 11.08
C GLY A 163 7.78 7.62 10.20
N TYR A 164 7.49 8.70 9.47
CA TYR A 164 6.23 8.84 8.73
C TYR A 164 6.08 7.91 7.50
N GLY A 165 7.18 7.51 6.86
CA GLY A 165 7.11 6.72 5.62
C GLY A 165 6.45 5.36 5.84
N LYS A 166 7.00 4.55 6.75
CA LYS A 166 6.46 3.21 7.08
C LYS A 166 5.03 3.31 7.62
N ALA A 167 4.77 4.28 8.51
CA ALA A 167 3.42 4.52 9.02
C ALA A 167 2.43 4.88 7.90
N ALA A 168 2.86 5.60 6.85
CA ALA A 168 1.99 5.91 5.72
C ALA A 168 1.54 4.65 4.95
N ASP A 169 2.42 3.66 4.77
CA ASP A 169 2.02 2.35 4.21
C ASP A 169 0.98 1.67 5.10
N MET A 170 1.09 1.80 6.43
CA MET A 170 0.12 1.23 7.37
C MET A 170 -1.25 1.92 7.29
N TRP A 171 -1.29 3.23 7.03
CA TRP A 171 -2.56 3.91 6.74
C TRP A 171 -3.18 3.36 5.46
N SER A 172 -2.39 3.25 4.39
CA SER A 172 -2.85 2.70 3.13
C SER A 172 -3.36 1.27 3.29
N LEU A 173 -2.71 0.46 4.15
CA LEU A 173 -3.18 -0.89 4.50
C LEU A 173 -4.54 -0.86 5.20
N GLY A 174 -4.77 0.11 6.10
CA GLY A 174 -6.08 0.32 6.72
C GLY A 174 -7.18 0.69 5.72
N VAL A 175 -6.87 1.54 4.73
CA VAL A 175 -7.79 1.86 3.63
C VAL A 175 -8.06 0.63 2.77
N VAL A 176 -7.04 -0.18 2.47
CA VAL A 176 -7.21 -1.46 1.75
C VAL A 176 -8.14 -2.39 2.52
N LEU A 177 -7.93 -2.55 3.84
CA LEU A 177 -8.80 -3.37 4.68
C LEU A 177 -10.26 -2.89 4.66
N PHE A 178 -10.48 -1.57 4.75
CA PHE A 178 -11.82 -0.99 4.60
C PHE A 178 -12.47 -1.42 3.28
N VAL A 179 -11.75 -1.26 2.18
CA VAL A 179 -12.24 -1.61 0.83
C VAL A 179 -12.49 -3.11 0.70
N MET A 180 -11.64 -3.95 1.29
CA MET A 180 -11.83 -5.41 1.30
C MET A 180 -13.13 -5.80 2.02
N LEU A 181 -13.42 -5.18 3.17
CA LEU A 181 -14.59 -5.52 4.00
C LEU A 181 -15.90 -4.96 3.43
N ARG A 182 -15.87 -3.86 2.67
CA ARG A 182 -17.07 -3.19 2.19
C ARG A 182 -17.30 -3.27 0.68
N ALA A 183 -16.27 -3.53 -0.11
CA ALA A 183 -16.30 -3.32 -1.56
C ALA A 183 -16.75 -1.91 -1.96
N GLU A 184 -16.49 -0.93 -1.10
CA GLU A 184 -16.82 0.48 -1.29
C GLU A 184 -15.57 1.32 -1.09
N ARG A 185 -15.57 2.49 -1.71
CA ARG A 185 -14.53 3.49 -1.49
C ARG A 185 -14.62 4.00 -0.04
N ALA A 186 -13.48 4.18 0.61
CA ALA A 186 -13.44 4.75 1.96
C ALA A 186 -13.81 6.24 1.99
N PHE A 187 -13.69 6.95 0.86
CA PHE A 187 -13.90 8.39 0.71
C PHE A 187 -14.83 8.68 -0.46
N ASP A 188 -15.77 9.61 -0.24
CA ASP A 188 -16.95 9.77 -1.11
C ASP A 188 -16.73 10.74 -2.28
N THR A 189 -15.98 11.84 -2.10
CA THR A 189 -15.84 12.84 -3.19
C THR A 189 -14.40 13.24 -3.50
N PHE A 190 -14.05 13.26 -4.79
CA PHE A 190 -12.73 13.60 -5.31
C PHE A 190 -12.22 15.00 -4.88
N ASP A 191 -13.14 15.95 -4.66
CA ASP A 191 -12.85 17.34 -4.29
C ASP A 191 -12.74 17.56 -2.77
N SER A 192 -13.15 16.60 -1.96
CA SER A 192 -13.03 16.63 -0.49
C SER A 192 -12.08 15.58 0.07
N VAL A 193 -11.65 14.53 -0.65
CA VAL A 193 -10.85 13.42 -0.08
C VAL A 193 -9.75 13.87 0.88
N ASN A 194 -8.93 14.85 0.50
CA ASN A 194 -7.87 15.34 1.39
C ASN A 194 -8.42 15.97 2.70
N ARG A 195 -9.54 16.72 2.61
CA ARG A 195 -10.25 17.26 3.77
C ARG A 195 -10.87 16.16 4.62
N GLU A 196 -11.48 15.15 4.00
CA GLU A 196 -12.08 14.01 4.70
C GLU A 196 -11.03 13.20 5.45
N ILE A 197 -9.88 12.94 4.82
CA ILE A 197 -8.72 12.28 5.43
C ILE A 197 -8.23 13.08 6.63
N ILE A 198 -8.05 14.40 6.49
CA ILE A 198 -7.58 15.26 7.59
C ILE A 198 -8.60 15.34 8.72
N ALA A 199 -9.89 15.29 8.41
CA ALA A 199 -10.99 15.33 9.37
C ALA A 199 -11.28 13.95 10.01
N GLY A 200 -10.68 12.87 9.52
CA GLY A 200 -10.88 11.52 10.06
C GLY A 200 -12.23 10.88 9.74
N LEU A 201 -12.91 11.35 8.68
CA LEU A 201 -14.27 10.89 8.33
C LEU A 201 -14.41 9.38 8.02
N PRO A 202 -13.42 8.65 7.48
CA PRO A 202 -13.57 7.19 7.31
C PRO A 202 -13.85 6.47 8.62
N LEU A 203 -13.31 6.97 9.73
CA LEU A 203 -13.51 6.36 11.05
C LEU A 203 -14.94 6.57 11.56
N SER A 204 -15.60 7.68 11.21
CA SER A 204 -17.00 7.88 11.58
C SER A 204 -17.94 6.92 10.84
N ARG A 205 -17.58 6.49 9.62
CA ARG A 205 -18.38 5.53 8.85
C ARG A 205 -18.46 4.14 9.50
N LEU A 206 -17.47 3.77 10.33
CA LEU A 206 -17.47 2.49 11.05
C LEU A 206 -18.62 2.34 12.06
N GLY A 207 -19.26 3.45 12.45
CA GLY A 207 -20.45 3.47 13.32
C GLY A 207 -21.78 3.46 12.55
N GLU A 208 -21.76 3.46 11.22
CA GLU A 208 -22.97 3.46 10.41
C GLU A 208 -23.67 2.10 10.41
N LYS A 209 -24.98 2.10 10.15
CA LYS A 209 -25.77 0.86 10.02
C LYS A 209 -25.21 -0.08 8.97
N SER A 210 -24.55 0.43 7.94
CA SER A 210 -23.92 -0.38 6.90
C SER A 210 -22.85 -1.32 7.46
N TRP A 211 -22.23 -1.01 8.61
CA TRP A 211 -21.14 -1.76 9.24
C TRP A 211 -21.59 -2.71 10.36
N HIS A 212 -22.89 -2.90 10.59
CA HIS A 212 -23.38 -3.76 11.68
C HIS A 212 -23.01 -5.24 11.51
N ASP A 213 -22.76 -5.67 10.27
CA ASP A 213 -22.40 -7.05 9.90
C ASP A 213 -20.89 -7.32 9.95
N VAL A 214 -20.09 -6.29 10.28
CA VAL A 214 -18.64 -6.38 10.47
C VAL A 214 -18.35 -6.48 11.97
N SER A 215 -17.44 -7.38 12.37
CA SER A 215 -17.04 -7.60 13.76
C SER A 215 -16.42 -6.34 14.38
N GLU A 216 -16.53 -6.21 15.71
CA GLU A 216 -15.91 -5.08 16.41
C GLU A 216 -14.38 -5.18 16.36
N GLU A 217 -13.84 -6.40 16.33
CA GLU A 217 -12.41 -6.68 16.18
C GLU A 217 -11.89 -6.23 14.81
N ALA A 218 -12.65 -6.43 13.72
CA ALA A 218 -12.29 -5.91 12.40
C ALA A 218 -12.28 -4.38 12.39
N LYS A 219 -13.32 -3.76 12.95
CA LYS A 219 -13.41 -2.29 13.03
C LYS A 219 -12.29 -1.72 13.89
N ASP A 220 -11.94 -2.38 14.98
CA ASP A 220 -10.82 -1.98 15.84
C ASP A 220 -9.50 -2.01 15.07
N LEU A 221 -9.24 -3.05 14.26
CA LEU A 221 -8.06 -3.09 13.42
C LEU A 221 -8.04 -1.96 12.39
N VAL A 222 -9.16 -1.66 11.73
CA VAL A 222 -9.28 -0.53 10.80
C VAL A 222 -8.96 0.79 11.52
N ARG A 223 -9.53 1.03 12.72
CA ARG A 223 -9.24 2.23 13.53
C ARG A 223 -7.77 2.33 13.91
N SER A 224 -7.17 1.21 14.30
CA SER A 224 -5.78 1.12 14.74
C SER A 224 -4.77 1.33 13.59
N LEU A 225 -5.14 0.98 12.35
CA LEU A 225 -4.37 1.27 11.14
C LEU A 225 -4.59 2.69 10.61
N MET A 226 -5.79 3.25 10.75
CA MET A 226 -6.16 4.57 10.25
C MET A 226 -6.10 5.67 11.33
N GLN A 227 -5.16 5.55 12.27
CA GLN A 227 -4.90 6.60 13.26
C GLN A 227 -4.34 7.87 12.61
N GLN A 228 -4.86 9.03 13.03
CA GLN A 228 -4.41 10.35 12.54
C GLN A 228 -2.97 10.67 12.94
N ASP A 229 -2.59 10.30 14.16
CA ASP A 229 -1.20 10.39 14.62
C ASP A 229 -0.47 9.10 14.22
N PRO A 230 0.52 9.18 13.32
CA PRO A 230 1.28 8.02 12.87
C PRO A 230 2.14 7.38 13.96
N LYS A 231 2.40 8.06 15.09
CA LYS A 231 3.16 7.49 16.22
C LYS A 231 2.40 6.41 16.98
N ILE A 232 1.07 6.49 16.98
CA ILE A 232 0.18 5.53 17.64
C ILE A 232 -0.42 4.52 16.65
N ARG A 233 -0.10 4.65 15.36
CA ARG A 233 -0.56 3.75 14.31
C ARG A 233 0.18 2.41 14.41
N LEU A 234 -0.54 1.31 14.24
CA LEU A 234 0.10 -0.02 14.29
C LEU A 234 1.16 -0.16 13.20
N THR A 235 2.29 -0.75 13.59
CA THR A 235 3.31 -1.26 12.66
C THR A 235 2.87 -2.58 12.05
N ALA A 236 3.48 -2.96 10.92
CA ALA A 236 3.21 -4.25 10.27
C ALA A 236 3.43 -5.44 11.22
N GLU A 237 4.43 -5.37 12.09
CA GLU A 237 4.69 -6.41 13.09
C GLU A 237 3.57 -6.50 14.14
N GLN A 238 3.07 -5.36 14.62
CA GLN A 238 1.98 -5.33 15.59
C GLN A 238 0.64 -5.79 14.99
N VAL A 239 0.39 -5.53 13.70
CA VAL A 239 -0.80 -6.02 12.99
C VAL A 239 -0.88 -7.53 13.03
N LYS A 240 0.24 -8.24 12.80
CA LYS A 240 0.26 -9.72 12.83
C LYS A 240 -0.20 -10.32 14.16
N SER A 241 -0.06 -9.58 15.24
CA SER A 241 -0.45 -9.99 16.60
C SER A 241 -1.80 -9.44 17.05
N HIS A 242 -2.53 -8.76 16.16
CA HIS A 242 -3.84 -8.18 16.48
C HIS A 242 -4.89 -9.28 16.66
N ALA A 243 -5.80 -9.11 17.62
CA ALA A 243 -6.80 -10.13 17.98
C ALA A 243 -7.69 -10.58 16.80
N TRP A 244 -8.02 -9.66 15.89
CA TRP A 244 -8.77 -9.97 14.66
C TRP A 244 -8.01 -10.91 13.70
N LEU A 245 -6.69 -10.96 13.79
CA LEU A 245 -5.83 -11.88 13.04
C LEU A 245 -5.41 -13.10 13.85
N SER A 246 -5.99 -13.35 15.02
CA SER A 246 -5.73 -14.57 15.80
C SER A 246 -6.57 -15.75 15.34
#